data_AF-A0AAE3GM03-F1
#
_entry.id   AF-A0AAE3GM03-F1
#
_cell.length_a   1.000
_cell.length_b   1.000
_cell.length_c   1.000
_cell.angle_alpha   90.00
_cell.angle_beta   90.00
_cell.angle_gamma   90.00
#
_symmetry.space_group_name_H-M   'P 1'
#
loop_
_entity.id
_entity.type
_entity.pdbx_description
1 polymer ?
#
loop_
_entity_poly.entity_id
_entity_poly.type
_entity_poly.pdbx_seq_one_letter_code
_entity_poly.pdbx_strand_id
1 'polypeptide(L)'
;MCDDQVEHARVLAALGRMAVRAQPRLFAIYGEYRKPAFEGDDELTFLSFGMDFPRQRQAVLWQPGETWVSDSAESVLERHQQWAEARLIWLDGYRTAHGPRRP
;
A
#
# COMPACT_ATOMS: atom_id res chain seq x y z
N MET A 1 -3.10 -21.90 -32.61
CA MET A 1 -3.31 -21.73 -31.17
C MET A 1 -4.35 -22.75 -30.76
N CYS A 2 -4.07 -23.59 -29.78
CA CYS A 2 -5.10 -24.48 -29.24
C CYS A 2 -6.13 -23.65 -28.47
N ASP A 3 -7.37 -24.15 -28.38
CA ASP A 3 -8.49 -23.44 -27.74
C ASP A 3 -8.16 -23.02 -26.28
N ASP A 4 -7.36 -23.82 -25.58
CA ASP A 4 -6.91 -23.54 -24.21
C ASP A 4 -6.06 -22.26 -24.09
N GLN A 5 -5.21 -21.97 -25.09
CA GLN A 5 -4.38 -20.76 -25.10
C GLN A 5 -5.23 -19.50 -25.30
N VAL A 6 -6.30 -19.60 -26.10
CA VAL A 6 -7.22 -18.49 -26.36
C VAL A 6 -8.04 -18.18 -25.11
N GLU A 7 -8.52 -19.20 -24.41
CA GLU A 7 -9.29 -19.02 -23.17
C GLU A 7 -8.42 -18.45 -22.04
N HIS A 8 -7.18 -18.94 -21.89
CA HIS A 8 -6.24 -18.40 -20.92
C HIS A 8 -5.97 -16.90 -21.14
N ALA A 9 -5.73 -16.48 -22.38
CA ALA A 9 -5.52 -15.07 -22.72
C ALA A 9 -6.75 -14.20 -22.40
N ARG A 10 -7.97 -14.72 -22.61
CA ARG A 10 -9.21 -14.00 -22.26
C ARG A 10 -9.36 -13.79 -20.77
N VAL A 11 -9.07 -14.81 -19.96
CA VAL A 11 -9.11 -14.72 -18.49
C VAL A 11 -8.12 -13.68 -17.99
N LEU A 12 -6.86 -13.74 -18.44
CA LEU A 12 -5.84 -12.76 -18.05
C LEU A 12 -6.23 -11.33 -18.43
N ALA A 13 -6.80 -11.13 -19.62
CA ALA A 13 -7.28 -9.81 -20.04
C ALA A 13 -8.44 -9.31 -19.16
N ALA A 14 -9.34 -10.20 -18.71
CA ALA A 14 -10.41 -9.85 -17.79
C ALA A 14 -9.86 -9.45 -16.41
N LEU A 15 -8.91 -10.22 -15.87
CA LEU A 15 -8.24 -9.90 -14.60
C LEU A 15 -7.49 -8.56 -14.68
N GLY A 16 -6.79 -8.29 -15.78
CA GLY A 16 -6.13 -7.00 -16.01
C GLY A 16 -7.11 -5.82 -15.97
N ARG A 17 -8.28 -5.95 -16.62
CA ARG A 17 -9.33 -4.92 -16.56
C ARG A 17 -9.88 -4.73 -15.14
N MET A 18 -10.02 -5.82 -14.36
CA MET A 18 -10.46 -5.74 -12.97
C MET A 18 -9.44 -4.99 -12.10
N ALA A 19 -8.14 -5.29 -12.27
CA ALA A 19 -7.07 -4.59 -11.56
C ALA A 19 -7.07 -3.09 -11.87
N VAL A 20 -7.20 -2.71 -13.14
CA VAL A 20 -7.30 -1.29 -13.54
C VAL A 20 -8.56 -0.63 -12.99
N ARG A 21 -9.70 -1.34 -12.97
CA ARG A 21 -10.97 -0.81 -12.44
C ARG A 21 -10.96 -0.63 -10.92
N ALA A 22 -10.18 -1.45 -10.21
CA ALA A 22 -10.05 -1.34 -8.76
C ALA A 22 -9.47 0.03 -8.34
N GLN A 23 -8.59 0.61 -9.16
CA GLN A 23 -7.96 1.92 -8.94
C GLN A 23 -7.51 2.13 -7.49
N PRO A 24 -6.68 1.23 -6.92
CA PRO A 24 -6.21 1.43 -5.56
C PRO A 24 -5.41 2.72 -5.45
N ARG A 25 -5.56 3.41 -4.32
CA ARG A 25 -4.73 4.56 -3.96
C ARG A 25 -3.54 4.06 -3.17
N LEU A 26 -2.34 4.46 -3.58
CA LEU A 26 -1.12 4.09 -2.87
C LEU A 26 -0.94 5.01 -1.66
N PHE A 27 -0.52 4.45 -0.53
CA PHE A 27 -0.20 5.23 0.66
C PHE A 27 1.08 4.70 1.34
N ALA A 28 1.66 5.50 2.21
CA ALA A 28 2.68 5.08 3.15
C ALA A 28 2.27 5.47 4.58
N ILE A 29 2.66 4.65 5.54
CA ILE A 29 2.59 4.96 6.97
C ILE A 29 4.00 4.93 7.53
N TYR A 30 4.33 5.94 8.31
CA TYR A 30 5.64 6.09 8.92
C TYR A 30 5.50 6.75 10.29
N GLY A 31 6.49 6.55 11.15
CA GLY A 31 6.50 7.19 12.46
C GLY A 31 7.60 6.66 13.36
N GLU A 32 7.49 7.06 14.62
CA GLU A 32 8.39 6.65 15.70
C GLU A 32 7.58 5.97 16.83
N TYR A 33 7.99 4.77 17.24
CA TYR A 33 7.43 4.05 18.36
C TYR A 33 7.74 4.75 19.68
N ARG A 34 6.76 4.81 20.59
CA ARG A 34 6.94 5.42 21.91
C ARG A 34 7.87 4.63 22.82
N LYS A 35 8.01 3.33 22.53
CA LYS A 35 8.86 2.34 23.21
C LYS A 35 9.25 1.27 22.19
N PRO A 36 10.36 0.54 22.38
CA PRO A 36 10.69 -0.61 21.53
C PRO A 36 9.49 -1.54 21.35
N ALA A 37 9.24 -1.94 20.10
CA ALA A 37 8.15 -2.87 19.79
C ALA A 37 8.43 -4.27 20.37
N PHE A 38 9.72 -4.65 20.44
CA PHE A 38 10.19 -5.92 20.95
C PHE A 38 11.43 -5.74 21.85
N GLU A 39 11.66 -6.70 22.75
CA GLU A 39 12.86 -6.71 23.59
C GLU A 39 14.11 -6.96 22.73
N GLY A 40 15.10 -6.07 22.82
CA GLY A 40 16.31 -6.10 21.98
C GLY A 40 16.18 -5.39 20.64
N ASP A 41 15.06 -4.70 20.39
CA ASP A 41 14.88 -3.84 19.22
C ASP A 41 15.32 -2.40 19.55
N ASP A 42 16.34 -1.92 18.85
CA ASP A 42 16.85 -0.55 18.99
C ASP A 42 16.21 0.41 17.97
N GLU A 43 15.52 -0.12 16.95
CA GLU A 43 14.91 0.69 15.90
C GLU A 43 13.54 1.19 16.35
N LEU A 44 13.48 2.47 16.72
CA LEU A 44 12.23 3.12 17.09
C LEU A 44 11.47 3.69 15.89
N THR A 45 11.99 3.61 14.67
CA THR A 45 11.35 4.17 13.48
C THR A 45 10.78 3.10 12.58
N PHE A 46 9.71 3.42 11.84
CA PHE A 46 9.19 2.51 10.82
C PHE A 46 8.71 3.27 9.58
N LEU A 47 8.72 2.55 8.46
CA LEU A 47 8.17 2.96 7.17
C LEU A 47 7.53 1.76 6.49
N SER A 48 6.27 1.90 6.11
CA SER A 48 5.46 0.84 5.52
C SER A 48 4.64 1.40 4.36
N PHE A 49 4.30 0.54 3.40
CA PHE A 49 3.63 0.94 2.15
C PHE A 49 2.35 0.14 1.96
N GLY A 50 1.31 0.77 1.44
CA GLY A 50 0.03 0.12 1.29
C GLY A 50 -0.78 0.56 0.08
N MET A 51 -1.83 -0.21 -0.17
CA MET A 51 -2.84 0.04 -1.19
C MET A 51 -4.19 0.12 -0.50
N ASP A 52 -4.90 1.22 -0.71
CA ASP A 52 -6.29 1.39 -0.28
C ASP A 52 -7.22 1.13 -1.46
N PHE A 53 -8.26 0.34 -1.25
CA PHE A 53 -9.27 -0.04 -2.22
C PHE A 53 -10.63 0.53 -1.76
N PRO A 54 -10.92 1.83 -2.00
CA PRO A 54 -12.09 2.50 -1.42
C PRO A 54 -13.42 1.83 -1.75
N ARG A 55 -13.54 1.26 -2.96
CA ARG A 55 -14.76 0.57 -3.42
C ARG A 55 -14.98 -0.77 -2.72
N GLN A 56 -13.92 -1.39 -2.25
CA GLN A 56 -13.93 -2.69 -1.57
C GLN A 56 -13.93 -2.53 -0.04
N ARG A 57 -13.74 -1.30 0.47
CA ARG A 57 -13.54 -1.03 1.91
C ARG A 57 -12.46 -1.93 2.47
N GLN A 58 -11.31 -1.94 1.80
CA GLN A 58 -10.18 -2.76 2.16
C GLN A 58 -8.88 -1.97 1.91
N ALA A 59 -7.97 -2.04 2.85
CA ALA A 59 -6.59 -1.62 2.70
C ALA A 59 -5.64 -2.78 2.98
N VAL A 60 -4.54 -2.83 2.25
CA VAL A 60 -3.44 -3.78 2.47
C VAL A 60 -2.19 -2.98 2.78
N LEU A 61 -1.58 -3.22 3.93
CA LEU A 61 -0.29 -2.65 4.31
C LEU A 61 0.78 -3.73 4.25
N TRP A 62 1.87 -3.45 3.57
CA TRP A 62 3.10 -4.22 3.62
C TRP A 62 4.10 -3.54 4.55
N GLN A 63 4.71 -4.33 5.42
CA GLN A 63 5.88 -3.96 6.24
C GLN A 63 6.93 -5.06 6.16
N PRO A 64 8.22 -4.78 6.45
CA PRO A 64 9.22 -5.83 6.51
C PRO A 64 8.79 -6.99 7.41
N GLY A 65 8.66 -8.18 6.84
CA GLY A 65 8.28 -9.40 7.57
C GLY A 65 6.77 -9.64 7.74
N GLU A 66 5.88 -8.71 7.37
CA GLU A 66 4.45 -8.88 7.60
C GLU A 66 3.55 -8.14 6.58
N THR A 67 2.33 -8.62 6.41
CA THR A 67 1.29 -7.95 5.64
C THR A 67 0.00 -7.90 6.43
N TRP A 68 -0.60 -6.72 6.52
CA TRP A 68 -1.82 -6.46 7.25
C TRP A 68 -2.95 -6.14 6.30
N VAL A 69 -4.15 -6.56 6.68
CA VAL A 69 -5.40 -6.19 6.01
C VAL A 69 -6.24 -5.37 6.98
N SER A 70 -6.84 -4.30 6.51
CA SER A 70 -7.74 -3.42 7.27
C SER A 70 -8.88 -2.93 6.39
N ASP A 71 -9.84 -2.21 6.96
CA ASP A 71 -11.01 -1.69 6.24
C ASP A 71 -10.69 -0.41 5.44
N SER A 72 -9.68 0.36 5.85
CA SER A 72 -9.16 1.52 5.11
C SER A 72 -7.74 1.87 5.56
N ALA A 73 -7.06 2.73 4.81
CA ALA A 73 -5.74 3.23 5.19
C ALA A 73 -5.77 4.02 6.52
N GLU A 74 -6.87 4.74 6.80
CA GLU A 74 -7.10 5.43 8.07
C GLU A 74 -7.19 4.45 9.24
N SER A 75 -7.89 3.32 9.08
CA SER A 75 -7.92 2.28 10.13
C SER A 75 -6.53 1.68 10.39
N VAL A 76 -5.68 1.57 9.37
CA VAL A 76 -4.28 1.19 9.56
C VAL A 76 -3.52 2.26 10.37
N LEU A 77 -3.72 3.55 10.06
CA LEU A 77 -3.10 4.65 10.80
C LEU A 77 -3.53 4.66 12.28
N GLU A 78 -4.83 4.58 12.54
CA GLU A 78 -5.41 4.56 13.89
C GLU A 78 -4.80 3.44 14.73
N ARG A 79 -4.61 2.26 14.13
CA ARG A 79 -3.94 1.13 14.76
C ARG A 79 -2.51 1.51 15.16
N HIS A 80 -1.69 1.99 14.23
CA HIS A 80 -0.28 2.34 14.53
C HIS A 80 -0.16 3.46 15.59
N GLN A 81 -1.10 4.40 15.64
CA GLN A 81 -1.11 5.48 16.63
C GLN A 81 -1.30 5.01 18.08
N GLN A 82 -1.72 3.75 18.29
CA GLN A 82 -1.79 3.15 19.62
C GLN A 82 -0.41 3.01 20.26
N TRP A 83 0.66 2.81 19.47
CA TRP A 83 2.01 2.54 19.99
C TRP A 83 3.07 3.51 19.45
N ALA A 84 2.74 4.34 18.47
CA ALA A 84 3.67 5.24 17.80
C ALA A 84 3.09 6.64 17.54
N GLU A 85 3.96 7.61 17.28
CA GLU A 85 3.60 8.87 16.62
C GLU A 85 3.55 8.66 15.09
N ALA A 86 2.51 7.95 14.65
CA ALA A 86 2.35 7.55 13.26
C ALA A 86 1.65 8.61 12.39
N ARG A 87 2.07 8.69 11.13
CA ARG A 87 1.51 9.57 10.08
C ARG A 87 1.23 8.77 8.82
N LEU A 88 0.21 9.20 8.08
CA LEU A 88 -0.17 8.66 6.78
C LEU A 88 0.09 9.69 5.70
N ILE A 89 0.61 9.24 4.56
CA ILE A 89 0.73 10.04 3.34
C ILE A 89 0.19 9.26 2.14
N TRP A 90 -0.62 9.92 1.32
CA TRP A 90 -1.07 9.41 0.03
C TRP A 90 0.01 9.63 -1.02
N LEU A 91 0.32 8.62 -1.81
CA LEU A 91 1.41 8.63 -2.81
C LEU A 91 0.91 9.06 -4.21
N ASP A 92 -0.19 9.81 -4.24
CA ASP A 92 -0.99 10.18 -5.41
C ASP A 92 -0.24 11.07 -6.44
N GLY A 93 1.06 11.32 -6.28
CA GLY A 93 1.74 12.29 -7.15
C GLY A 93 3.24 12.53 -6.98
N TYR A 94 4.11 11.51 -7.04
CA TYR A 94 5.53 11.74 -7.41
C TYR A 94 5.73 12.23 -8.87
N ARG A 95 4.76 12.95 -9.45
CA ARG A 95 4.92 13.76 -10.68
C ARG A 95 5.45 15.18 -10.39
N THR A 96 5.83 15.51 -9.16
CA THR A 96 6.33 16.85 -8.80
C THR A 96 7.67 16.80 -8.06
N ALA A 97 8.74 16.46 -8.77
CA ALA A 97 10.09 16.88 -8.37
C ALA A 97 11.09 16.98 -9.52
N HIS A 98 10.85 16.38 -10.69
CA HIS A 98 11.68 16.56 -11.88
C HIS A 98 10.81 17.01 -13.05
N GLY A 99 10.67 18.33 -13.19
CA GLY A 99 10.17 18.92 -14.43
C GLY A 99 11.00 18.45 -15.63
N PRO A 100 10.47 18.55 -16.86
CA PRO A 100 11.24 18.18 -18.04
C PRO A 100 12.55 18.97 -18.06
N ARG A 101 13.70 18.28 -18.13
CA ARG A 101 14.95 18.90 -18.60
C ARG A 101 14.62 19.47 -19.98
N ARG A 102 14.58 20.80 -20.08
CA ARG A 102 14.50 21.46 -21.39
C ARG A 102 15.75 21.09 -22.20
N PRO A 103 15.62 20.89 -23.52
CA PRO A 103 16.77 20.76 -24.41
C PRO A 103 17.60 22.04 -24.45
#